data_AF-A0A1F9ZGD1-F1
#
_entry.id   AF-A0A1F9ZGD1-F1
#
_cell.length_a   1.000
_cell.length_b   1.000
_cell.length_c   1.000
_cell.angle_alpha   90.00
_cell.angle_beta   90.00
_cell.angle_gamma   90.00
#
_symmetry.space_group_name_H-M   'P 1'
#
loop_
_entity.id
_entity.type
_entity.pdbx_description
1 polymer ?
#
loop_
_entity_poly.entity_id
_entity_poly.type
_entity_poly.pdbx_seq_one_letter_code
_entity_poly.pdbx_strand_id
1 'polypeptide(L)'
;MLLEVPKNVEGNGPTMATLVEVGQILETARREPPLSLAELARRMKAKRVRHSTVRAAVDFLARLGFVTVGSGGVQWTYTRDERFWAAARKGLSLLEEA
;
A
#
# COMPACT_ATOMS: atom_id res chain seq x y z
N MET A 1 -25.65 15.24 7.46
CA MET A 1 -24.87 14.13 8.05
C MET A 1 -23.66 14.76 8.72
N LEU A 2 -23.64 14.87 10.05
CA LEU A 2 -22.47 15.38 10.78
C LEU A 2 -21.45 14.24 10.86
N LEU A 3 -20.26 14.44 10.29
CA LEU A 3 -19.15 13.53 10.49
C LEU A 3 -18.64 13.75 11.92
N GLU A 4 -18.73 12.71 12.77
CA GLU A 4 -18.15 12.75 14.11
C GLU A 4 -16.62 12.79 14.00
N VAL A 5 -15.99 13.64 14.80
CA VAL A 5 -14.53 13.72 14.87
C VAL A 5 -14.03 12.40 15.49
N PRO A 6 -13.22 11.61 14.77
CA PRO A 6 -12.74 10.34 15.30
C PRO A 6 -11.91 10.59 16.56
N LYS A 7 -12.00 9.67 17.52
CA LYS A 7 -11.19 9.71 18.75
C LYS A 7 -9.72 9.83 18.38
N ASN A 8 -9.00 10.72 19.06
CA ASN A 8 -7.56 10.86 18.90
C ASN A 8 -6.89 9.52 19.18
N VAL A 9 -6.21 8.95 18.18
CA VAL A 9 -5.55 7.65 18.30
C VAL A 9 -4.13 7.93 18.75
N GLU A 10 -3.87 7.77 20.06
CA GLU A 10 -2.51 7.83 20.58
C GLU A 10 -1.70 6.65 20.05
N GLY A 11 -0.52 6.96 19.50
CA GLY A 11 0.32 6.00 18.79
C GLY A 11 0.56 6.49 17.38
N ASN A 12 1.56 7.38 17.25
CA ASN A 12 2.02 7.95 15.98
C ASN A 12 2.13 6.85 14.92
N GLY A 13 1.15 6.82 14.02
CA GLY A 13 1.22 6.05 12.79
C GLY A 13 2.51 6.39 12.03
N PRO A 14 2.81 5.67 10.94
CA PRO A 14 3.96 6.00 10.13
C PRO A 14 3.92 7.48 9.76
N THR A 15 5.05 8.17 9.92
CA THR A 15 5.15 9.54 9.43
C THR A 15 4.87 9.54 7.92
N MET A 16 4.42 10.67 7.37
CA MET A 16 4.21 10.78 5.92
C MET A 16 5.50 10.44 5.14
N ALA A 17 6.66 10.84 5.66
CA ALA A 17 7.95 10.47 5.09
C ALA A 17 8.17 8.95 5.05
N THR A 18 7.84 8.25 6.14
CA THR A 18 7.91 6.78 6.20
C THR A 18 6.95 6.13 5.21
N LEU A 19 5.71 6.64 5.11
CA LEU A 19 4.70 6.11 4.20
C LEU A 19 5.14 6.25 2.73
N VAL A 20 5.62 7.43 2.35
CA VAL A 20 6.12 7.72 1.00
C VAL A 20 7.32 6.84 0.66
N GLU A 21 8.27 6.71 1.59
CA GLU A 21 9.45 5.87 1.37
C GLU A 21 9.09 4.40 1.17
N VAL A 22 8.24 3.82 2.03
CA VAL A 22 7.76 2.44 1.87
C VAL A 22 7.03 2.27 0.54
N GLY A 23 6.19 3.23 0.16
CA GLY A 23 5.49 3.23 -1.13
C GLY A 23 6.46 3.20 -2.32
N GLN A 24 7.47 4.07 -2.32
CA GLN A 24 8.48 4.14 -3.38
C GLN A 24 9.31 2.86 -3.52
N ILE A 25 9.68 2.25 -2.38
CA ILE A 25 10.40 0.97 -2.38
C ILE A 25 9.55 -0.11 -3.04
N LEU A 26 8.27 -0.21 -2.66
CA LEU A 26 7.35 -1.22 -3.20
C LEU A 26 7.01 -0.97 -4.67
N GLU A 27 6.77 0.27 -5.07
CA GLU A 27 6.49 0.64 -6.46
C GLU A 27 7.68 0.33 -7.37
N THR A 28 8.91 0.63 -6.91
CA THR A 28 10.14 0.31 -7.65
C THR A 28 10.36 -1.20 -7.74
N ALA A 29 10.05 -1.93 -6.67
CA ALA A 29 10.14 -3.37 -6.58
C ALA A 29 8.95 -4.12 -7.22
N ARG A 30 8.08 -3.44 -8.00
CA ARG A 30 6.86 -4.05 -8.58
C ARG A 30 7.11 -5.30 -9.40
N ARG A 31 8.29 -5.44 -10.00
CA ARG A 31 8.69 -6.61 -10.81
C ARG A 31 9.50 -7.66 -10.04
N GLU A 32 9.79 -7.41 -8.77
CA GLU A 32 10.45 -8.35 -7.89
C GLU A 32 9.42 -9.28 -7.22
N PRO A 33 9.86 -10.41 -6.63
CA PRO A 33 9.02 -11.18 -5.72
C PRO A 33 8.51 -10.31 -4.54
N PRO A 34 7.37 -10.67 -3.93
CA PRO A 34 6.84 -9.93 -2.77
C PRO A 34 7.89 -9.72 -1.68
N LEU A 35 7.95 -8.50 -1.14
CA LEU A 35 8.96 -8.13 -0.15
C LEU A 35 8.48 -8.43 1.26
N SER A 36 9.36 -8.99 2.08
CA SER A 36 9.11 -9.13 3.52
C SER A 36 9.22 -7.76 4.23
N LEU A 37 8.61 -7.62 5.41
CA LEU A 37 8.77 -6.40 6.22
C LEU A 37 10.23 -6.13 6.63
N ALA A 38 11.00 -7.20 6.85
CA ALA A 38 12.43 -7.10 7.14
C ALA A 38 13.20 -6.53 5.94
N GLU A 39 12.86 -6.98 4.73
CA GLU A 39 13.48 -6.48 3.50
C GLU A 39 13.10 -5.02 3.22
N LEU A 40 11.84 -4.65 3.46
CA LEU A 40 11.41 -3.24 3.41
C LEU A 40 12.24 -2.39 4.38
N ALA A 41 12.33 -2.79 5.65
CA ALA A 41 13.12 -2.08 6.65
C ALA A 41 14.61 -1.96 6.27
N ARG A 42 15.19 -2.99 5.63
CA ARG A 42 16.57 -2.98 5.15
C ARG A 42 16.81 -1.93 4.06
N ARG A 43 15.85 -1.79 3.13
CA ARG A 43 15.91 -0.85 1.99
C ARG A 43 15.64 0.61 2.38
N MET A 44 14.99 0.86 3.51
CA MET A 44 14.80 2.22 4.01
C MET A 44 16.14 2.92 4.31
N LYS A 45 16.17 4.23 4.05
CA LYS A 45 17.29 5.13 4.37
C LYS A 45 17.47 5.24 5.88
N ALA A 46 16.38 5.36 6.62
CA ALA A 46 16.40 5.37 8.07
C ALA A 46 16.70 3.96 8.61
N LYS A 47 17.89 3.76 9.20
CA LYS A 47 18.34 2.44 9.68
C LYS A 47 17.76 2.01 11.03
N ARG A 48 17.02 2.87 11.73
CA ARG A 48 16.41 2.61 13.04
C ARG A 48 14.89 2.74 13.03
N VAL A 49 14.24 2.35 11.95
CA VAL A 49 12.77 2.32 11.89
C VAL A 49 12.27 1.09 12.66
N ARG A 50 11.32 1.30 13.58
CA ARG A 50 10.70 0.20 14.31
C ARG A 50 9.90 -0.67 13.34
N HIS A 51 9.98 -1.98 13.49
CA HIS A 51 9.22 -2.93 12.66
C HIS A 51 7.70 -2.63 12.67
N SER A 52 7.16 -2.18 13.81
CA SER A 52 5.77 -1.75 13.94
C SER A 52 5.41 -0.57 13.03
N THR A 53 6.34 0.37 12.81
CA THR A 53 6.14 1.53 11.92
C THR A 53 6.08 1.10 10.46
N VAL A 54 6.95 0.17 10.03
CA VAL A 54 6.94 -0.38 8.66
C VAL A 54 5.63 -1.14 8.42
N ARG A 55 5.21 -1.97 9.39
CA ARG A 55 3.93 -2.67 9.32
C ARG A 55 2.76 -1.69 9.19
N ALA A 56 2.72 -0.66 10.03
CA ALA A 56 1.65 0.33 9.97
C ALA A 56 1.62 1.10 8.63
N ALA A 57 2.77 1.35 8.01
CA ALA A 57 2.83 1.92 6.65
C ALA A 57 2.25 0.97 5.60
N VAL A 58 2.63 -0.31 5.65
CA VAL A 58 2.07 -1.34 4.76
C VAL A 58 0.57 -1.47 4.92
N ASP A 59 0.07 -1.54 6.16
CA ASP A 59 -1.36 -1.67 6.44
C ASP A 59 -2.14 -0.45 5.91
N PHE A 60 -1.56 0.76 6.03
CA PHE A 60 -2.16 1.97 5.49
C PHE A 60 -2.21 1.95 3.95
N LEU A 61 -1.12 1.57 3.28
CA LEU A 61 -1.08 1.42 1.83
C LEU A 61 -2.05 0.34 1.33
N ALA A 62 -2.19 -0.76 2.07
CA ALA A 62 -3.10 -1.85 1.73
C ALA A 62 -4.57 -1.37 1.81
N ARG A 63 -4.93 -0.63 2.85
CA ARG A 63 -6.27 -0.02 2.99
C ARG A 63 -6.62 0.93 1.85
N LEU A 64 -5.61 1.61 1.29
CA LEU A 64 -5.76 2.49 0.14
C LEU A 64 -5.72 1.75 -1.21
N GLY A 65 -5.50 0.43 -1.22
CA GLY A 65 -5.44 -0.37 -2.44
C GLY A 65 -4.13 -0.22 -3.22
N PHE A 66 -3.08 0.35 -2.63
CA PHE A 66 -1.77 0.47 -3.29
C PHE A 66 -1.03 -0.86 -3.39
N VAL A 67 -1.22 -1.71 -2.37
CA VAL A 67 -0.46 -2.95 -2.18
C VAL A 67 -1.38 -4.09 -1.75
N THR A 68 -0.96 -5.31 -2.03
CA THR A 68 -1.54 -6.54 -1.46
C THR A 68 -0.56 -7.19 -0.50
N VAL A 69 -1.08 -7.71 0.61
CA VAL A 69 -0.30 -8.44 1.62
C VAL A 69 -0.71 -9.91 1.56
N GLY A 70 0.27 -10.80 1.39
CA GLY A 70 0.06 -12.25 1.38
C GLY A 70 1.15 -12.99 2.15
N SER A 71 1.10 -14.32 2.14
CA SER A 71 2.08 -15.19 2.81
C SER A 71 3.52 -14.98 2.32
N GLY A 72 3.69 -14.61 1.05
CA GLY A 72 5.00 -14.30 0.46
C GLY A 72 5.55 -12.92 0.80
N GLY A 73 4.74 -12.01 1.36
CA GLY A 73 5.14 -10.63 1.65
C GLY A 73 4.17 -9.60 1.05
N VAL A 74 4.71 -8.42 0.78
CA VAL A 74 3.98 -7.24 0.30
C VAL A 74 4.34 -6.98 -1.16
N GLN A 75 3.34 -6.78 -2.01
CA GLN A 75 3.53 -6.49 -3.43
C GLN A 75 2.74 -5.25 -3.84
N TRP A 76 3.35 -4.41 -4.69
CA TRP A 76 2.67 -3.27 -5.31
C TRP A 76 1.71 -3.73 -6.40
N THR A 77 0.43 -3.34 -6.28
CA THR A 77 -0.63 -3.77 -7.20
C THR A 77 -1.33 -2.61 -7.88
N TYR A 78 -1.14 -1.38 -7.40
CA TYR A 78 -1.77 -0.21 -7.99
C TYR A 78 -1.20 0.14 -9.36
N THR A 79 -2.10 0.47 -10.28
CA THR A 79 -1.78 0.92 -11.63
C THR A 79 -2.46 2.24 -11.93
N ARG A 80 -1.71 3.19 -12.51
CA ARG A 80 -2.22 4.46 -13.05
C ARG A 80 -2.54 4.37 -14.55
N ASP A 81 -2.42 3.19 -15.15
CA ASP A 81 -2.66 3.01 -16.57
C ASP A 81 -4.15 3.21 -16.90
N GLU A 82 -4.45 4.32 -17.56
CA GLU A 82 -5.80 4.66 -17.99
C GLU A 82 -6.41 3.60 -18.90
N ARG A 83 -5.59 2.92 -19.73
CA ARG A 83 -6.06 1.89 -20.65
C ARG A 83 -6.53 0.66 -19.87
N PHE A 84 -5.81 0.29 -18.82
CA PHE A 84 -6.23 -0.78 -17.92
C PHE A 84 -7.60 -0.47 -17.32
N TRP A 85 -7.80 0.74 -16.80
CA TRP A 85 -9.07 1.14 -16.20
C TRP A 85 -10.21 1.29 -17.21
N ALA A 86 -9.92 1.76 -18.42
CA ALA A 86 -10.91 1.80 -19.50
C ALA A 86 -11.37 0.38 -19.89
N ALA A 87 -10.43 -0.55 -20.03
CA ALA A 87 -10.73 -1.95 -20.33
C ALA A 87 -11.49 -2.64 -19.19
N ALA A 88 -11.08 -2.42 -17.93
CA ALA A 88 -11.75 -2.98 -16.76
C ALA A 88 -13.21 -2.53 -16.65
N ARG A 89 -13.51 -1.24 -16.88
CA ARG A 89 -14.87 -0.71 -16.89
C ARG A 89 -15.74 -1.36 -17.98
N LYS A 90 -15.19 -1.53 -19.19
CA LYS A 90 -15.89 -2.19 -20.30
C LYS A 90 -16.16 -3.68 -20.04
N GLY A 91 -15.22 -4.36 -19.37
CA GLY A 91 -15.42 -5.75 -18.95
C GLY A 91 -16.51 -5.92 -17.89
N LEU A 92 -16.59 -4.98 -16.94
CA LEU A 92 -17.60 -5.00 -15.88
C LEU A 92 -19.02 -4.77 -16.44
N SER A 93 -19.19 -3.84 -17.38
CA SER A 93 -20.50 -3.58 -18.01
C SER A 93 -21.04 -4.81 -18.75
N LEU A 94 -20.18 -5.64 -19.33
CA LEU A 94 -20.59 -6.87 -20.01
C LEU A 94 -21.02 -7.99 -19.05
N LEU A 95 -20.59 -7.94 -17.78
CA LEU A 95 -21.01 -8.91 -16.74
C LEU A 95 -22.32 -8.50 -16.07
N GLU A 96 -22.66 -7.21 -16.06
CA GLU A 96 -23.94 -6.72 -15.53
C GLU A 96 -25.10 -6.88 -16.53
N GLU A 97 -24.79 -7.03 -17.82
CA GLU A 97 -25.76 -7.24 -18.90
C GLU A 97 -26.03 -8.73 -19.22
N ALA A 98 -25.33 -9.67 -18.58
CA ALA A 98 -25.44 -11.12 -18.78
C ALA A 98 -26.17 -11.82 -17.63
#